data_AF-A0A1D7XWY2-F1
#
_entry.id   AF-A0A1D7XWY2-F1
#
_cell.length_a   1.000
_cell.length_b   1.000
_cell.length_c   1.000
_cell.angle_alpha   90.00
_cell.angle_beta   90.00
_cell.angle_gamma   90.00
#
_symmetry.space_group_name_H-M   'P 1'
#
loop_
_entity.id
_entity.type
_entity.pdbx_description
1 polymer ?
#
loop_
_entity_poly.entity_id
_entity_poly.type
_entity_poly.pdbx_seq_one_letter_code
_entity_poly.pdbx_strand_id
1 'polypeptide(L)'
;MATQCEDDIECTSETLIKTKQNLLTIENSQTTYQVGDVLWIKSDLDRNINFDTPNETIDLFDYSELIFKFNFDRISIYNSEMYLCVNEDTIEIVKGELLNCNQFSYERSDTNFQSNIGIKLLEAGEYRMKISEISSNEHSDCSKDGIVILTSFSNNDNEWVTFLVQ
;
A
#
# COMPACT_ATOMS: atom_id res chain seq x y z
N MET A 1 17.38 52.00 5.40
CA MET A 1 16.19 51.15 5.18
C MET A 1 16.62 49.76 5.58
N ALA A 2 16.10 49.25 6.70
CA ALA A 2 16.33 47.88 7.12
C ALA A 2 15.19 47.06 6.54
N THR A 3 15.49 46.20 5.58
CA THR A 3 14.62 45.09 5.20
C THR A 3 14.65 44.11 6.37
N GLN A 4 13.54 44.01 7.10
CA GLN A 4 13.27 42.85 7.95
C GLN A 4 13.25 41.65 6.99
N CYS A 5 14.20 40.72 7.14
CA CYS A 5 13.93 39.35 6.71
C CYS A 5 12.79 38.89 7.60
N GLU A 6 11.61 38.67 7.01
CA GLU A 6 10.64 37.78 7.65
C GLU A 6 11.38 36.47 7.87
N ASP A 7 11.41 36.00 9.11
CA ASP A 7 11.94 34.68 9.42
C ASP A 7 11.19 33.70 8.52
N ASP A 8 11.87 33.09 7.55
CA ASP A 8 11.39 31.89 6.88
C ASP A 8 11.13 30.89 8.01
N ILE A 9 9.87 30.77 8.43
CA ILE A 9 9.46 29.72 9.34
C ILE A 9 9.71 28.44 8.57
N GLU A 10 10.82 27.76 8.87
CA GLU A 10 11.06 26.38 8.49
C GLU A 10 9.83 25.60 8.95
N CYS A 11 8.91 25.36 8.03
CA CYS A 11 7.75 24.54 8.32
C CYS A 11 8.25 23.11 8.34
N THR A 12 8.37 22.53 9.53
CA THR A 12 8.60 21.11 9.70
C THR A 12 7.28 20.41 9.44
N SER A 13 7.05 19.94 8.22
CA SER A 13 5.99 18.95 7.96
C SER A 13 6.36 17.68 8.73
N GLU A 14 5.51 17.23 9.65
CA GLU A 14 5.71 15.96 10.33
C GLU A 14 4.93 14.87 9.60
N THR A 15 5.53 13.72 9.31
CA THR A 15 4.76 12.59 8.81
C THR A 15 4.18 11.83 10.01
N LEU A 16 2.85 11.74 10.06
CA LEU A 16 2.11 11.02 11.09
C LEU A 16 2.21 9.51 10.86
N ILE A 17 2.91 8.81 11.75
CA ILE A 17 3.04 7.35 11.68
C ILE A 17 1.99 6.69 12.59
N LYS A 18 1.20 5.79 12.00
CA LYS A 18 0.18 4.99 12.69
C LYS A 18 0.33 3.52 12.36
N THR A 19 -0.24 2.69 13.21
CA THR A 19 -0.29 1.24 12.99
C THR A 19 -1.73 0.78 13.05
N LYS A 20 -2.17 0.11 12.00
CA LYS A 20 -3.45 -0.61 11.97
C LYS A 20 -3.33 -1.81 11.06
N GLN A 21 -3.46 -2.99 11.65
CA GLN A 21 -3.33 -4.26 10.93
C GLN A 21 -4.54 -4.53 10.05
N ASN A 22 -4.38 -5.46 9.10
CA ASN A 22 -5.47 -6.09 8.37
C ASN A 22 -6.27 -5.14 7.46
N LEU A 23 -5.64 -4.11 6.90
CA LEU A 23 -6.32 -3.16 6.01
C LEU A 23 -6.40 -3.62 4.55
N LEU A 24 -5.63 -4.63 4.17
CA LEU A 24 -5.66 -5.21 2.83
C LEU A 24 -5.97 -6.70 2.92
N THR A 25 -6.55 -7.26 1.87
CA THR A 25 -6.95 -8.67 1.81
C THR A 25 -6.51 -9.28 0.47
N ILE A 26 -5.95 -10.48 0.50
CA ILE A 26 -5.80 -11.30 -0.71
C ILE A 26 -7.08 -12.10 -0.89
N GLU A 27 -7.81 -11.90 -1.98
CA GLU A 27 -9.03 -12.66 -2.23
C GLU A 27 -8.72 -14.12 -2.53
N ASN A 28 -9.54 -15.01 -1.99
CA ASN A 28 -9.40 -16.45 -2.18
C ASN A 28 -7.96 -16.95 -1.93
N SER A 29 -7.33 -16.42 -0.87
CA SER A 29 -5.94 -16.77 -0.54
C SER A 29 -5.74 -18.29 -0.44
N GLN A 30 -4.78 -18.77 -1.22
CA GLN A 30 -4.38 -20.17 -1.32
C GLN A 30 -2.86 -20.26 -1.19
N THR A 31 -2.38 -21.39 -0.71
CA THR A 31 -0.95 -21.71 -0.70
C THR A 31 -0.44 -22.15 -2.08
N THR A 32 -1.35 -22.43 -3.02
CA THR A 32 -1.01 -22.92 -4.36
C THR A 32 -2.00 -22.38 -5.38
N TYR A 33 -1.48 -21.75 -6.43
CA TYR A 33 -2.20 -21.24 -7.59
C TYR A 33 -1.73 -21.95 -8.85
N GLN A 34 -2.48 -21.81 -9.94
CA GLN A 34 -2.09 -22.27 -11.28
C GLN A 34 -1.47 -21.15 -12.09
N VAL A 35 -0.59 -21.49 -13.03
CA VAL A 35 -0.15 -20.54 -14.06
C VAL A 35 -1.37 -20.03 -14.84
N GLY A 36 -1.48 -18.70 -14.94
CA GLY A 36 -2.61 -18.00 -15.54
C GLY A 36 -3.67 -17.51 -14.54
N ASP A 37 -3.60 -17.93 -13.28
CA ASP A 37 -4.46 -17.38 -12.23
C ASP A 37 -4.15 -15.89 -11.99
N VAL A 38 -5.13 -15.19 -11.43
CA VAL A 38 -5.01 -13.79 -11.01
C VAL A 38 -5.13 -13.69 -9.50
N LEU A 39 -4.08 -13.22 -8.84
CA LEU A 39 -4.05 -12.95 -7.41
C LEU A 39 -4.65 -11.57 -7.14
N TRP A 40 -5.84 -11.52 -6.58
CA TRP A 40 -6.52 -10.26 -6.29
C TRP A 40 -6.18 -9.73 -4.90
N ILE A 41 -5.78 -8.46 -4.84
CA ILE A 41 -5.48 -7.70 -3.63
C ILE A 41 -6.50 -6.57 -3.53
N LYS A 42 -7.27 -6.59 -2.43
CA LYS A 42 -8.33 -5.62 -2.16
C LYS A 42 -8.08 -4.83 -0.90
N SER A 43 -8.49 -3.58 -0.94
CA SER A 43 -8.50 -2.68 0.20
C SER A 43 -9.69 -1.73 0.08
N ASP A 44 -10.44 -1.61 1.16
CA ASP A 44 -11.55 -0.67 1.30
C ASP A 44 -11.39 0.04 2.64
N LEU A 45 -10.99 1.31 2.58
CA LEU A 45 -10.69 2.13 3.74
C LEU A 45 -11.82 3.13 3.93
N ASP A 46 -12.56 2.99 5.03
CA ASP A 46 -13.52 4.00 5.45
C ASP A 46 -12.83 5.36 5.60
N ARG A 47 -13.55 6.44 5.26
CA ARG A 47 -13.08 7.82 5.46
C ARG A 47 -12.49 8.04 6.85
N ASN A 48 -13.16 7.56 7.89
CA ASN A 48 -12.70 7.73 9.27
C ASN A 48 -12.14 6.42 9.80
N ILE A 49 -10.86 6.40 10.14
CA ILE A 49 -10.19 5.23 10.70
C ILE A 49 -9.84 5.48 12.17
N ASN A 50 -10.31 4.60 13.06
CA ASN A 50 -9.86 4.57 14.45
C ASN A 50 -8.54 3.80 14.59
N PHE A 51 -7.58 4.39 15.27
CA PHE A 51 -6.32 3.79 15.67
C PHE A 51 -6.33 3.60 17.18
N ASP A 52 -5.72 2.52 17.67
CA ASP A 52 -5.77 2.18 19.10
C ASP A 52 -4.59 2.78 19.90
N THR A 53 -3.52 3.23 19.24
CA THR A 53 -2.30 3.71 19.90
C THR A 53 -1.68 4.94 19.20
N PRO A 54 -1.85 6.16 19.73
CA PRO A 54 -2.85 6.52 20.74
C PRO A 54 -4.27 6.31 20.19
N ASN A 55 -5.26 6.22 21.08
CA ASN A 55 -6.65 6.07 20.66
C ASN A 55 -7.16 7.36 20.01
N GLU A 56 -7.32 7.35 18.69
CA GLU A 56 -7.78 8.50 17.92
C GLU A 56 -8.44 8.07 16.62
N THR A 57 -9.30 8.95 16.09
CA THR A 57 -9.90 8.78 14.77
C THR A 57 -9.31 9.80 13.81
N ILE A 58 -8.79 9.32 12.68
CA ILE A 58 -8.25 10.17 11.61
C ILE A 58 -9.23 10.15 10.44
N ASP A 59 -9.52 11.33 9.92
CA ASP A 59 -10.25 11.51 8.67
C ASP A 59 -9.26 11.41 7.49
N LEU A 60 -9.27 10.28 6.79
CA LEU A 60 -8.42 10.06 5.63
C LEU A 60 -8.73 11.02 4.47
N PHE A 61 -9.88 11.69 4.46
CA PHE A 61 -10.21 12.65 3.41
C PHE A 61 -9.43 13.96 3.54
N ASP A 62 -8.76 14.17 4.67
CA ASP A 62 -7.82 15.28 4.87
C ASP A 62 -6.58 15.14 3.99
N TYR A 63 -6.28 13.93 3.51
CA TYR A 63 -5.19 13.62 2.58
C TYR A 63 -5.72 13.56 1.13
N SER A 64 -4.94 14.12 0.21
CA SER A 64 -5.34 14.21 -1.21
C SER A 64 -5.31 12.86 -1.92
N GLU A 65 -4.38 11.99 -1.52
CA GLU A 65 -4.13 10.69 -2.13
C GLU A 65 -3.67 9.71 -1.06
N LEU A 66 -4.06 8.45 -1.21
CA LEU A 66 -3.50 7.32 -0.48
C LEU A 66 -2.90 6.33 -1.46
N ILE A 67 -1.82 5.70 -1.04
CA ILE A 67 -1.02 4.79 -1.84
C ILE A 67 -0.69 3.60 -0.95
N PHE A 68 -0.78 2.38 -1.46
CA PHE A 68 -0.15 1.24 -0.79
C PHE A 68 1.01 0.69 -1.61
N LYS A 69 1.98 0.13 -0.88
CA LYS A 69 3.18 -0.49 -1.43
C LYS A 69 3.30 -1.91 -0.91
N PHE A 70 3.66 -2.83 -1.79
CA PHE A 70 4.03 -4.17 -1.39
C PHE A 70 5.39 -4.59 -1.96
N ASN A 71 6.05 -5.49 -1.25
CA ASN A 71 7.17 -6.26 -1.76
C ASN A 71 6.63 -7.54 -2.38
N PHE A 72 7.18 -7.91 -3.54
CA PHE A 72 6.83 -9.13 -4.24
C PHE A 72 8.08 -9.79 -4.77
N ASP A 73 8.36 -10.99 -4.30
CA ASP A 73 9.58 -11.70 -4.61
C ASP A 73 9.27 -13.08 -5.17
N ARG A 74 10.12 -13.56 -6.08
CA ARG A 74 10.24 -14.98 -6.40
C ARG A 74 11.36 -15.58 -5.57
N ILE A 75 11.07 -16.68 -4.89
CA ILE A 75 12.03 -17.44 -4.08
C ILE A 75 12.83 -18.34 -5.02
N SER A 76 14.15 -18.33 -4.86
CA SER A 76 15.05 -19.24 -5.57
C SER A 76 16.12 -19.78 -4.63
N ILE A 77 16.51 -21.04 -4.84
CA ILE A 77 17.60 -21.67 -4.08
C ILE A 77 18.98 -21.08 -4.42
N TYR A 78 19.10 -20.41 -5.58
CA TYR A 78 20.36 -19.79 -6.03
C TYR A 78 20.45 -18.31 -5.69
N ASN A 79 19.30 -17.66 -5.55
CA ASN A 79 19.20 -16.28 -5.11
C ASN A 79 17.99 -16.20 -4.18
N SER A 80 18.24 -16.02 -2.89
CA SER A 80 17.19 -16.17 -1.86
C SER A 80 16.00 -15.24 -2.09
N GLU A 81 16.19 -14.11 -2.80
CA GLU A 81 15.17 -13.09 -2.99
C GLU A 81 15.35 -12.41 -4.35
N MET A 82 14.48 -12.73 -5.32
CA MET A 82 14.40 -11.98 -6.58
C MET A 82 13.19 -11.05 -6.54
N TYR A 83 13.44 -9.76 -6.31
CA TYR A 83 12.40 -8.74 -6.32
C TYR A 83 11.76 -8.62 -7.70
N LEU A 84 10.43 -8.65 -7.75
CA LEU A 84 9.61 -8.56 -8.95
C LEU A 84 8.82 -7.26 -8.96
N CYS A 85 8.82 -6.59 -10.11
CA CYS A 85 7.95 -5.46 -10.35
C CYS A 85 6.75 -5.89 -11.19
N VAL A 86 5.54 -5.65 -10.69
CA VAL A 86 4.35 -5.70 -11.54
C VAL A 86 4.31 -4.48 -12.47
N ASN A 87 3.70 -4.68 -13.63
CA ASN A 87 3.56 -3.68 -14.70
C ASN A 87 2.25 -3.89 -15.46
N GLU A 88 1.99 -3.08 -16.48
CA GLU A 88 0.75 -3.13 -17.27
C GLU A 88 0.47 -4.50 -17.91
N ASP A 89 1.50 -5.29 -18.24
CA ASP A 89 1.34 -6.62 -18.83
C ASP A 89 0.89 -7.68 -17.80
N THR A 90 1.34 -7.51 -16.56
CA THR A 90 1.18 -8.48 -15.46
C THR A 90 0.12 -8.08 -14.44
N ILE A 91 -0.57 -6.96 -14.67
CA ILE A 91 -1.58 -6.43 -13.75
C ILE A 91 -2.97 -6.32 -14.39
N GLU A 92 -3.99 -6.41 -13.55
CA GLU A 92 -5.37 -6.00 -13.82
C GLU A 92 -5.78 -4.99 -12.74
N ILE A 93 -6.40 -3.89 -13.13
CA ILE A 93 -6.80 -2.83 -12.20
C ILE A 93 -8.30 -2.60 -12.35
N VAL A 94 -9.04 -2.87 -11.27
CA VAL A 94 -10.49 -2.61 -11.20
C VAL A 94 -10.76 -1.28 -10.48
N LYS A 95 -9.95 -0.96 -9.46
CA LYS A 95 -10.00 0.29 -8.69
C LYS A 95 -8.59 0.72 -8.30
N GLY A 96 -8.29 2.01 -8.44
CA GLY A 96 -6.96 2.58 -8.20
C GLY A 96 -6.15 2.73 -9.48
N GLU A 97 -4.85 3.00 -9.34
CA GLU A 97 -3.92 3.18 -10.46
C GLU A 97 -2.53 2.64 -10.09
N LEU A 98 -1.82 2.07 -11.06
CA LEU A 98 -0.40 1.72 -10.92
C LEU A 98 0.43 2.99 -11.06
N LEU A 99 1.12 3.39 -9.99
CA LEU A 99 1.99 4.57 -10.02
C LEU A 99 3.42 4.21 -10.40
N ASN A 100 3.92 3.12 -9.82
CA ASN A 100 5.28 2.61 -10.04
C ASN A 100 5.31 1.12 -9.66
N CYS A 101 6.47 0.48 -9.80
CA CYS A 101 6.71 -0.89 -9.36
C CYS A 101 6.10 -1.18 -7.97
N ASN A 102 5.09 -2.06 -7.96
CA ASN A 102 4.35 -2.50 -6.77
C ASN A 102 3.75 -1.37 -5.90
N GLN A 103 3.49 -0.20 -6.49
CA GLN A 103 2.92 0.96 -5.83
C GLN A 103 1.61 1.36 -6.51
N PHE A 104 0.54 1.42 -5.72
CA PHE A 104 -0.81 1.64 -6.24
C PHE A 104 -1.53 2.72 -5.46
N SER A 105 -2.14 3.67 -6.18
CA SER A 105 -3.03 4.67 -5.58
C SER A 105 -4.41 4.10 -5.32
N TYR A 106 -5.10 4.65 -4.33
CA TYR A 106 -6.51 4.38 -4.07
C TYR A 106 -7.40 5.29 -4.91
N GLU A 107 -8.50 4.75 -5.41
CA GLU A 107 -9.60 5.55 -5.93
C GLU A 107 -10.44 6.08 -4.77
N ARG A 108 -10.63 7.41 -4.71
CA ARG A 108 -11.47 8.07 -3.70
C ARG A 108 -12.92 8.13 -4.16
N SER A 109 -13.85 7.69 -3.32
CA SER A 109 -15.29 7.90 -3.48
C SER A 109 -15.79 8.98 -2.51
N ASP A 110 -17.11 9.13 -2.36
CA ASP A 110 -17.71 10.04 -1.38
C ASP A 110 -17.51 9.59 0.08
N THR A 111 -17.29 8.29 0.32
CA THR A 111 -17.28 7.73 1.69
C THR A 111 -16.06 6.87 2.02
N ASN A 112 -15.28 6.43 1.03
CA ASN A 112 -14.15 5.54 1.23
C ASN A 112 -13.04 5.75 0.20
N PHE A 113 -11.89 5.13 0.46
CA PHE A 113 -10.82 4.90 -0.50
C PHE A 113 -10.78 3.42 -0.86
N GLN A 114 -10.78 3.11 -2.15
CA GLN A 114 -10.81 1.73 -2.63
C GLN A 114 -9.63 1.42 -3.55
N SER A 115 -9.07 0.24 -3.38
CA SER A 115 -8.14 -0.35 -4.35
C SER A 115 -8.50 -1.81 -4.57
N ASN A 116 -8.45 -2.22 -5.83
CA ASN A 116 -8.67 -3.60 -6.25
C ASN A 116 -7.79 -3.91 -7.46
N ILE A 117 -6.70 -4.62 -7.22
CA ILE A 117 -5.70 -4.94 -8.23
C ILE A 117 -5.45 -6.44 -8.27
N GLY A 118 -5.28 -6.98 -9.47
CA GLY A 118 -5.06 -8.38 -9.76
C GLY A 118 -3.68 -8.58 -10.36
N ILE A 119 -2.86 -9.45 -9.78
CA ILE A 119 -1.53 -9.80 -10.31
C ILE A 119 -1.67 -11.11 -11.08
N LYS A 120 -1.38 -11.09 -12.38
CA LYS A 120 -1.40 -12.27 -13.24
C LYS A 120 -0.17 -13.14 -12.96
N LEU A 121 -0.38 -14.41 -12.64
CA LEU A 121 0.66 -15.36 -12.31
C LEU A 121 1.13 -16.09 -13.57
N LEU A 122 2.11 -15.52 -14.27
CA LEU A 122 2.50 -15.98 -15.61
C LEU A 122 3.55 -17.09 -15.63
N GLU A 123 4.28 -17.31 -14.52
CA GLU A 123 5.35 -18.29 -14.44
C GLU A 123 5.21 -19.15 -13.19
N ALA A 124 5.49 -20.45 -13.33
CA ALA A 124 5.58 -21.36 -12.20
C ALA A 124 6.76 -21.00 -11.29
N GLY A 125 6.59 -21.18 -9.99
CA GLY A 125 7.61 -20.86 -8.99
C GLY A 125 7.02 -20.62 -7.62
N GLU A 126 7.90 -20.51 -6.62
CA GLU A 126 7.52 -20.10 -5.29
C GLU A 126 7.68 -18.58 -5.16
N TYR A 127 6.64 -17.93 -4.66
CA TYR A 127 6.57 -16.48 -4.53
C TYR A 127 6.24 -16.10 -3.10
N ARG A 128 6.63 -14.90 -2.72
CA ARG A 128 6.21 -14.30 -1.46
C ARG A 128 5.91 -12.82 -1.63
N MET A 129 5.00 -12.33 -0.81
CA MET A 129 4.63 -10.93 -0.79
C MET A 129 4.40 -10.40 0.61
N LYS A 130 4.65 -9.11 0.80
CA LYS A 130 4.45 -8.40 2.06
C LYS A 130 3.94 -7.00 1.76
N ILE A 131 2.96 -6.51 2.52
CA ILE A 131 2.65 -5.08 2.51
C ILE A 131 3.59 -4.36 3.46
N SER A 132 4.11 -3.23 2.98
CA SER A 132 4.94 -2.36 3.79
C SER A 132 4.07 -1.35 4.55
N GLU A 133 3.23 -0.61 3.83
CA GLU A 133 2.48 0.53 4.36
C GLU A 133 1.36 0.96 3.40
N ILE A 134 0.41 1.73 3.94
CA ILE A 134 -0.41 2.68 3.20
C ILE A 134 0.10 4.08 3.56
N SER A 135 0.40 4.94 2.59
CA SER A 135 0.89 6.30 2.84
C SER A 135 0.22 7.34 1.95
N SER A 136 0.20 8.59 2.42
CA SER A 136 -0.12 9.75 1.59
C SER A 136 1.17 10.46 1.15
N ASN A 137 1.11 11.17 0.04
CA ASN A 137 2.18 12.10 -0.33
C ASN A 137 2.19 13.30 0.65
N GLU A 138 3.38 13.79 1.01
CA GLU A 138 3.54 15.02 1.78
C GLU A 138 3.05 16.22 0.95
N HIS A 139 2.28 17.13 1.56
CA HIS A 139 1.84 18.34 0.88
C HIS A 139 2.98 19.35 0.81
N SER A 140 3.24 19.88 -0.39
CA SER A 140 4.35 20.82 -0.65
C SER A 140 4.21 22.17 0.05
N ASP A 141 3.03 22.48 0.61
CA ASP A 141 2.72 23.76 1.25
C ASP A 141 2.87 23.74 2.78
N CYS A 142 3.39 22.63 3.33
CA CYS A 142 3.64 22.44 4.76
C CYS A 142 2.42 22.67 5.67
N SER A 143 1.21 22.71 5.09
CA SER A 143 -0.03 22.99 5.81
C SER A 143 -0.68 21.73 6.38
N LYS A 144 -0.24 20.56 5.92
CA LYS A 144 -0.75 19.26 6.33
C LYS A 144 0.36 18.21 6.36
N ASP A 145 0.47 17.58 7.51
CA ASP A 145 1.27 16.39 7.77
C ASP A 145 0.87 15.24 6.83
N GLY A 146 1.85 14.48 6.32
CA GLY A 146 1.58 13.23 5.61
C GLY A 146 1.14 12.13 6.59
N ILE A 147 0.57 11.02 6.12
CA ILE A 147 0.31 9.84 6.95
C ILE A 147 1.01 8.61 6.40
N VAL A 148 1.55 7.80 7.31
CA VAL A 148 2.01 6.44 7.06
C VAL A 148 1.27 5.50 8.01
N ILE A 149 0.53 4.56 7.45
CA ILE A 149 -0.19 3.50 8.17
C ILE A 149 0.53 2.19 7.92
N LEU A 150 1.26 1.72 8.94
CA LEU A 150 1.83 0.38 8.97
C LEU A 150 0.70 -0.64 9.10
N THR A 151 0.66 -1.60 8.17
CA THR A 151 -0.45 -2.55 8.05
C THR A 151 -0.01 -3.94 7.57
N SER A 152 -0.97 -4.85 7.45
CA SER A 152 -0.80 -6.25 7.05
C SER A 152 -1.96 -6.75 6.19
N PHE A 153 -1.81 -7.96 5.65
CA PHE A 153 -2.92 -8.70 5.06
C PHE A 153 -3.85 -9.26 6.15
N SER A 154 -5.15 -9.08 5.99
CA SER A 154 -6.20 -9.50 6.93
C SER A 154 -6.29 -11.01 7.15
N ASN A 155 -5.79 -11.78 6.20
CA ASN A 155 -5.81 -13.24 6.18
C ASN A 155 -4.43 -13.86 6.37
N ASN A 156 -3.46 -13.10 6.90
CA ASN A 156 -2.15 -13.64 7.23
C ASN A 156 -1.57 -12.99 8.50
N ASP A 157 -1.34 -13.81 9.53
CA ASP A 157 -0.66 -13.40 10.75
C ASP A 157 0.87 -13.31 10.58
N ASN A 158 1.40 -13.80 9.45
CA ASN A 158 2.81 -13.71 9.11
C ASN A 158 3.12 -12.42 8.35
N GLU A 159 4.35 -11.95 8.54
CA GLU A 159 4.90 -10.79 7.82
C GLU A 159 4.90 -10.99 6.29
N TRP A 160 5.07 -12.23 5.84
CA TRP A 160 5.08 -12.62 4.42
C TRP A 160 3.96 -13.61 4.12
N VAL A 161 3.26 -13.40 3.02
CA VAL A 161 2.39 -14.39 2.38
C VAL A 161 3.24 -15.14 1.35
N THR A 162 3.39 -16.45 1.52
CA THR A 162 4.13 -17.30 0.57
C THR A 162 3.17 -18.24 -0.15
N PHE A 163 3.35 -18.40 -1.45
CA PHE A 163 2.52 -19.27 -2.28
C PHE A 163 3.31 -19.88 -3.44
N LEU A 164 2.85 -21.03 -3.91
CA LEU A 164 3.39 -21.74 -5.07
C LEU A 164 2.52 -21.49 -6.30
N VAL A 165 3.13 -21.31 -7.46
CA VAL A 165 2.47 -21.33 -8.78
C VAL A 165 2.97 -22.54 -9.55
N GLN A 166 2.06 -23.35 -10.09
CA GLN A 166 2.38 -24.58 -10.83
C GLN A 166 1.53 -24.74 -12.10
#